data_AF-A0A699YH93-F1
#
_entry.id   AF-A0A699YH93-F1
#
_cell.length_a   1.000
_cell.length_b   1.000
_cell.length_c   1.000
_cell.angle_alpha   90.00
_cell.angle_beta   90.00
_cell.angle_gamma   90.00
#
_symmetry.space_group_name_H-M   'P 1'
#
loop_
_entity.id
_entity.type
_entity.pdbx_description
1 polymer ?
#
loop_
_entity_poly.entity_id
_entity_poly.type
_entity_poly.pdbx_seq_one_letter_code
_entity_poly.pdbx_strand_id
1 'polypeptide(L)' 'EWDPATDPHIIQTFNDQTFVEGKAACKKALQEEMQLEQNADVPLVAFIGRLDPQKGADILL' A
#
# COMPACT_ATOMS: atom_id res chain seq x y z
N GLU A 1 -2.66 12.35 11.62
CA GLU A 1 -2.14 13.03 10.43
C GLU A 1 -1.44 11.95 9.60
N TRP A 2 -1.81 11.76 8.35
CA TRP A 2 -1.28 10.67 7.51
C TRP A 2 -0.07 11.16 6.74
N ASP A 3 1.06 11.31 7.43
CA ASP A 3 2.32 11.79 6.86
C ASP A 3 3.34 10.65 6.77
N PRO A 4 3.66 10.15 5.56
CA PRO A 4 4.65 9.08 5.38
C PRO A 4 6.05 9.42 5.90
N ALA A 5 6.38 10.70 6.12
CA ALA A 5 7.67 11.08 6.69
C ALA A 5 7.78 10.76 8.18
N THR A 6 6.64 10.61 8.87
CA THR A 6 6.57 10.44 10.32
C THR A 6 5.64 9.32 10.78
N ASP A 7 4.97 8.61 9.86
CA ASP A 7 4.00 7.56 10.17
C ASP A 7 4.67 6.33 10.83
N PRO A 8 4.34 6.00 12.09
CA PRO A 8 4.93 4.85 12.78
C PRO A 8 4.38 3.50 12.31
N HIS A 9 3.34 3.48 11.47
CA HIS A 9 2.70 2.23 11.01
C HIS A 9 3.30 1.66 9.72
N ILE A 10 4.14 2.43 9.03
CA ILE A 10 4.85 1.93 7.85
C ILE A 10 6.26 1.49 8.22
N ILE A 11 6.73 0.43 7.59
CA ILE A 11 8.02 -0.21 7.91
C ILE A 11 9.22 0.73 7.66
N GLN A 12 9.04 1.69 6.76
CA GLN A 12 10.05 2.68 6.41
C GLN A 12 9.36 4.00 6.07
N THR A 13 9.68 5.06 6.81
CA THR A 13 9.21 6.41 6.51
C THR A 13 9.89 6.95 5.26
N PHE A 14 9.18 7.82 4.52
CA PHE A 14 9.70 8.43 3.31
C PHE A 14 9.07 9.80 3.05
N ASN A 15 9.78 10.62 2.27
CA ASN A 15 9.33 11.93 1.84
C ASN A 15 9.35 12.04 0.30
N ASP A 16 9.17 13.24 -0.22
CA ASP A 16 9.19 13.58 -1.65
C ASP A 16 10.52 13.23 -2.36
N GLN A 17 11.62 13.12 -1.62
CA GLN A 17 12.94 12.77 -2.16
C GLN A 17 13.23 11.27 -2.07
N THR A 18 12.73 10.59 -1.03
CA THR A 18 13.01 9.17 -0.75
C THR A 18 11.85 8.23 -1.08
N PHE A 19 10.75 8.73 -1.66
CA PHE A 19 9.54 7.95 -1.88
C PHE A 19 9.74 6.71 -2.75
N VAL A 20 10.71 6.70 -3.68
CA VAL A 20 10.95 5.54 -4.56
C VAL A 20 11.39 4.34 -3.74
N GLU A 21 12.42 4.52 -2.91
CA GLU A 21 12.96 3.46 -2.05
C GLU A 21 11.98 3.11 -0.92
N GLY A 22 11.40 4.12 -0.27
CA GLY A 22 10.46 3.92 0.83
C GLY A 22 9.18 3.21 0.41
N LYS A 23 8.59 3.56 -0.74
CA LYS A 23 7.41 2.84 -1.26
C LYS A 23 7.77 1.43 -1.71
N ALA A 24 8.96 1.21 -2.27
CA ALA A 24 9.39 -0.15 -2.65
C ALA A 24 9.51 -1.05 -1.41
N ALA A 25 10.09 -0.54 -0.32
CA ALA A 25 10.18 -1.28 0.95
C ALA A 25 8.79 -1.55 1.55
N CYS A 26 7.92 -0.54 1.61
CA CYS A 26 6.55 -0.70 2.11
C CYS A 26 5.73 -1.66 1.25
N LYS A 27 5.87 -1.60 -0.08
CA LYS A 27 5.19 -2.49 -1.01
C LYS A 27 5.62 -3.95 -0.80
N LYS A 28 6.93 -4.20 -0.67
CA LYS A 28 7.45 -5.54 -0.42
C LYS A 28 6.93 -6.10 0.90
N ALA A 29 6.96 -5.31 1.97
CA ALA A 29 6.46 -5.72 3.28
C ALA A 29 4.96 -6.05 3.22
N LEU A 30 4.16 -5.24 2.53
CA LEU A 30 2.73 -5.50 2.35
C LEU A 30 2.47 -6.76 1.50
N GLN A 31 3.23 -6.98 0.43
CA GLN A 31 3.14 -8.21 -0.37
C GLN A 31 3.47 -9.44 0.49
N GLU A 32 4.48 -9.36 1.35
CA GLU A 32 4.84 -10.44 2.28
C GLU A 32 3.74 -10.71 3.32
N GLU A 33 3.22 -9.65 3.95
CA GLU A 33 2.15 -9.75 4.96
C GLU A 33 0.87 -10.38 4.38
N MET A 34 0.53 -10.02 3.13
CA MET A 34 -0.64 -10.51 2.41
C MET A 34 -0.39 -11.81 1.64
N GLN A 35 0.80 -12.41 1.76
CA GLN A 35 1.19 -13.64 1.05
C GLN A 35 1.07 -13.56 -0.47
N LEU A 36 1.34 -12.39 -1.04
CA LEU A 36 1.40 -12.13 -2.48
C LEU A 36 2.82 -12.39 -3.02
N GLU A 37 2.93 -12.50 -4.34
CA GLU A 37 4.24 -12.50 -5.00
C GLU A 37 4.99 -11.19 -4.70
N GLN A 38 6.21 -11.30 -4.17
CA GLN A 38 7.08 -10.16 -3.89
C GLN A 38 7.77 -9.68 -5.18
N ASN A 39 6.99 -9.05 -6.05
CA ASN A 39 7.45 -8.55 -7.34
C ASN A 39 7.28 -7.02 -7.41
N ALA A 40 8.41 -6.33 -7.55
CA ALA A 40 8.45 -4.87 -7.59
C ALA A 40 7.80 -4.29 -8.85
N ASP A 41 7.80 -5.04 -9.96
CA ASP A 41 7.30 -4.58 -11.26
C ASP A 41 5.79 -4.76 -11.42
N VAL A 42 5.17 -5.63 -10.60
CA VAL A 42 3.72 -5.88 -10.64
C VAL A 42 2.97 -4.76 -9.91
N PRO A 43 2.00 -4.06 -10.53
CA PRO A 43 1.23 -3.03 -9.85
C PRO A 43 0.42 -3.63 -8.69
N LEU A 44 0.40 -2.94 -7.55
CA LEU A 44 -0.40 -3.31 -6.39
C LEU A 44 -1.59 -2.36 -6.28
N VAL A 45 -2.80 -2.92 -6.25
CA VAL A 45 -4.05 -2.16 -6.11
C VAL A 45 -4.67 -2.51 -4.76
N ALA A 46 -5.10 -1.49 -4.01
CA ALA A 46 -5.74 -1.66 -2.70
C ALA A 46 -7.14 -1.02 -2.71
N PHE A 47 -8.10 -1.72 -2.12
CA PHE A 47 -9.44 -1.20 -1.85
C PHE A 47 -9.66 -1.12 -0.34
N ILE A 48 -9.96 0.07 0.16
CA ILE A 48 -10.29 0.31 1.58
C ILE A 48 -11.65 1.00 1.62
N GLY A 49 -12.68 0.23 1.95
CA GLY A 49 -14.06 0.71 1.96
C GLY A 49 -15.00 -0.30 2.60
N ARG A 50 -16.20 0.17 2.95
CA ARG A 50 -17.28 -0.72 3.38
C ARG A 50 -17.73 -1.61 2.22
N LEU A 51 -18.22 -2.80 2.53
CA LEU A 51 -18.86 -3.70 1.57
C LEU A 51 -20.32 -3.30 1.39
N ASP A 52 -20.53 -2.14 0.75
CA ASP A 52 -21.86 -1.65 0.39
C ASP A 52 -21.85 -1.10 -1.05
N PRO A 53 -23.01 -1.11 -1.75
CA PRO A 53 -23.07 -0.71 -3.16
C PRO A 53 -22.55 0.70 -3.44
N GLN A 54 -22.58 1.62 -2.46
CA GLN A 54 -22.05 2.98 -2.64
C GLN A 54 -20.53 3.01 -2.84
N LYS A 55 -19.83 1.95 -2.40
CA LYS A 55 -18.38 1.84 -2.48
C LYS A 55 -17.90 1.01 -3.67
N GLY A 56 -18.82 0.39 -4.42
CA GLY A 56 -18.50 -0.29 -5.67
C GLY A 56 -17.59 -1.51 -5.51
N ALA A 57 -17.54 -2.12 -4.32
CA ALA A 57 -16.75 -3.33 -4.10
C ALA A 57 -17.22 -4.48 -5.02
N ASP A 58 -18.49 -4.48 -5.37
CA ASP A 58 -19.14 -5.39 -6.32
C ASP A 58 -18.70 -5.21 -7.78
N ILE A 59 -18.17 -4.04 -8.16
CA ILE A 59 -17.63 -3.81 -9.51
C ILE A 59 -16.19 -4.32 -9.63
N LEU A 60 -15.47 -4.40 -8.51
CA LEU A 60 -14.07 -4.83 -8.46
C LEU A 60 -13.90 -6.36 -8.46
N LEU A 61 -14.93 -7.10 -8.03
CA LEU A 61 -14.96 -8.57 -7.89
C LEU A 61 -15.47 -9.24 -9.16
#